data_AF-A0A4Y6URZ8-F1
#
_entry.id   AF-A0A4Y6URZ8-F1
#
_cell.length_a   1.000
_cell.length_b   1.000
_cell.length_c   1.000
_cell.angle_alpha   90.00
_cell.angle_beta   90.00
_cell.angle_gamma   90.00
#
_symmetry.space_group_name_H-M   'P 1'
#
loop_
_entity.id
_entity.type
_entity.pdbx_description
1 polymer ?
#
loop_
_entity_poly.entity_id
_entity_poly.type
_entity_poly.pdbx_seq_one_letter_code
_entity_poly.pdbx_strand_id
1 'polypeptide(L)'
;MLIYNDPKGEAYRKLIDYMSARAATFSLKGPRILKVKDPRDPPLPEWSILEQIQPYFAHEEVYHCENGYEDDEGIYQDCSYDDLFWHYRCCRETADFLKATTSHLFGWIHPELPEDLCFWDDDGNCLMHSMSHEDIAGMNATPEEAERLYHEIPGVFLIPHTPFRDPLQMLELTRHHRHDQLELMGPGAAEALERVDELPWLRTLEVHDETLEYLPDALFEVERLRSLILCMRNLNSIPAGIGRLRNLRGLEISNVPLLPDGVRSHKSTGCPPAWKLIPKEQLALRSLPPEIGQLKRLRSLSIHYTGLRELPAEFADLRNLRTLNLSDNLLIDERPELLRSMPKLKSVYTVRDSGIYSGPYSSHYFD
;
A
#
# COMPACT_ATOMS: atom_id res chain seq x y z
N MET A 1 2.88 -14.90 -11.93
CA MET A 1 3.05 -14.63 -10.50
C MET A 1 3.06 -13.13 -10.25
N LEU A 2 2.58 -12.68 -9.10
CA LEU A 2 2.76 -11.31 -8.61
C LEU A 2 4.10 -11.23 -7.86
N ILE A 3 4.86 -10.16 -8.08
CA ILE A 3 5.96 -9.77 -7.19
C ILE A 3 5.33 -8.96 -6.06
N TYR A 4 5.15 -9.60 -4.91
CA TYR A 4 4.36 -9.06 -3.80
C TYR A 4 5.02 -7.86 -3.12
N ASN A 5 6.35 -7.82 -3.08
CA ASN A 5 7.11 -6.72 -2.50
C ASN A 5 7.82 -5.87 -3.55
N ASP A 6 8.48 -4.82 -3.10
CA ASP A 6 9.50 -4.09 -3.85
C ASP A 6 10.89 -4.71 -3.54
N PRO A 7 11.50 -5.52 -4.43
CA PRO A 7 12.84 -6.03 -4.22
C PRO A 7 13.85 -4.90 -4.12
N LYS A 8 14.73 -4.93 -3.10
CA LYS A 8 15.72 -3.87 -2.83
C LYS A 8 17.14 -4.41 -2.72
N GLY A 9 18.12 -3.55 -3.01
CA GLY A 9 19.53 -3.83 -2.85
C GLY A 9 19.94 -5.07 -3.65
N GLU A 10 20.52 -6.05 -2.96
CA GLU A 10 20.99 -7.29 -3.59
C GLU A 10 19.86 -8.10 -4.25
N ALA A 11 18.65 -8.09 -3.68
CA ALA A 11 17.50 -8.78 -4.27
C ALA A 11 17.12 -8.18 -5.63
N TYR A 12 17.10 -6.84 -5.72
CA TYR A 12 16.89 -6.12 -6.98
C TYR A 12 17.97 -6.46 -7.99
N ARG A 13 19.25 -6.40 -7.58
CA ARG A 13 20.38 -6.66 -8.47
C ARG A 13 20.32 -8.07 -9.07
N LYS A 14 20.08 -9.08 -8.24
CA LYS A 14 19.92 -10.47 -8.69
C LYS A 14 18.70 -10.67 -9.57
N LEU A 15 17.59 -9.98 -9.30
CA LEU A 15 16.39 -10.02 -10.15
C LEU A 15 16.70 -9.46 -11.55
N ILE A 16 17.43 -8.33 -11.63
CA ILE A 16 17.86 -7.76 -12.90
C ILE A 16 18.79 -8.71 -13.65
N ASP A 17 19.77 -9.33 -12.97
CA ASP A 17 20.67 -10.30 -13.60
C ASP A 17 19.90 -11.52 -14.12
N TYR A 18 18.94 -12.02 -13.35
CA TYR A 18 18.08 -13.14 -13.73
C TYR A 18 17.21 -12.80 -14.95
N MET A 19 16.60 -11.61 -14.99
CA MET A 19 15.78 -11.18 -16.12
C MET A 19 16.61 -10.89 -17.37
N SER A 20 17.73 -10.19 -17.22
CA SER A 20 18.60 -9.83 -18.34
C SER A 20 19.23 -11.06 -19.02
N ALA A 21 19.33 -12.19 -18.31
CA ALA A 21 19.81 -13.45 -18.87
C ALA A 21 18.73 -14.21 -19.70
N ARG A 22 17.46 -13.85 -19.56
CA ARG A 22 16.32 -14.54 -20.19
C ARG A 22 15.59 -13.69 -21.23
N ALA A 23 15.64 -12.38 -21.06
CA ALA A 23 14.99 -11.42 -21.93
C ALA A 23 15.89 -11.04 -23.11
N ALA A 24 15.27 -10.81 -24.26
CA ALA A 24 15.92 -10.22 -25.43
C ALA A 24 16.05 -8.70 -25.28
N THR A 25 14.98 -8.07 -24.78
CA THR A 25 14.92 -6.63 -24.52
C THR A 25 14.30 -6.33 -23.15
N PHE A 26 14.59 -5.13 -22.65
CA PHE A 26 13.78 -4.51 -21.62
C PHE A 26 13.22 -3.20 -22.16
N SER A 27 12.08 -2.77 -21.64
CA SER A 27 11.47 -1.49 -21.97
C SER A 27 11.32 -0.61 -20.75
N LEU A 28 11.39 0.70 -21.00
CA LEU A 28 11.06 1.74 -20.04
C LEU A 28 9.93 2.57 -20.61
N LYS A 29 8.91 2.85 -19.80
CA LYS A 29 7.78 3.70 -20.19
C LYS A 29 8.20 5.17 -20.11
N GLY A 30 8.03 5.87 -21.23
CA GLY A 30 8.20 7.30 -21.35
C GLY A 30 7.00 8.08 -20.78
N PRO A 31 7.00 9.40 -20.94
CA PRO A 31 5.89 10.23 -20.49
C PRO A 31 4.63 9.91 -21.29
N ARG A 32 3.47 9.97 -20.62
CA ARG A 32 2.17 9.94 -21.28
C ARG A 32 1.99 11.21 -22.12
N ILE A 33 1.72 11.04 -23.41
CA ILE A 33 1.53 12.16 -24.34
C ILE A 33 0.03 12.33 -24.58
N LEU A 34 -0.56 13.39 -24.03
CA LEU A 34 -1.95 13.74 -24.31
C LEU A 34 -2.09 14.17 -25.78
N LYS A 35 -3.10 13.62 -26.48
CA LYS A 35 -3.38 13.97 -27.89
C LYS A 35 -3.91 15.40 -28.00
N VAL A 36 -4.69 15.84 -27.01
CA VAL A 36 -5.09 17.24 -26.85
C VAL A 36 -4.08 17.92 -25.93
N LYS A 37 -3.24 18.79 -26.49
CA LYS A 37 -2.21 19.54 -25.75
C LYS A 37 -2.80 20.79 -25.11
N ASP A 38 -2.64 20.96 -23.80
CA ASP A 38 -2.84 22.25 -23.15
C ASP A 38 -1.55 23.09 -23.30
N PRO A 39 -1.61 24.34 -23.77
CA PRO A 39 -0.44 25.22 -23.85
C PRO A 39 0.30 25.43 -22.52
N ARG A 40 -0.33 25.10 -21.38
CA ARG A 40 0.24 25.15 -20.03
C ARG A 40 0.95 23.87 -19.62
N ASP A 41 0.85 22.80 -20.41
CA ASP A 41 1.51 21.53 -20.08
C ASP A 41 3.03 21.72 -20.01
N PRO A 42 3.69 21.15 -18.99
CA PRO A 42 5.14 21.19 -18.91
C PRO A 42 5.76 20.46 -20.12
N PRO A 43 6.98 20.85 -20.52
CA PRO A 43 7.71 20.11 -21.55
C PRO A 43 7.92 18.66 -21.09
N LEU A 44 8.01 17.75 -22.05
CA LEU A 44 8.32 16.35 -21.76
C LEU A 44 9.68 16.26 -21.04
N PRO A 45 9.81 15.41 -20.01
CA PRO A 45 11.07 15.24 -19.30
C PRO A 45 12.12 14.63 -20.24
N GLU A 46 13.35 15.15 -20.15
CA GLU A 46 14.51 14.58 -20.81
C GLU A 46 15.40 13.88 -19.79
N TRP A 47 15.53 12.56 -19.92
CA TRP A 47 16.37 11.75 -19.03
C TRP A 47 17.74 11.52 -19.64
N SER A 48 18.68 12.44 -19.39
CA SER A 48 20.08 12.34 -19.86
C SER A 48 20.77 11.03 -19.47
N ILE A 49 20.31 10.36 -18.40
CA ILE A 49 20.80 9.05 -17.99
C ILE A 49 20.63 7.98 -19.08
N LEU A 50 19.60 8.09 -19.93
CA LEU A 50 19.35 7.15 -21.03
C LEU A 50 20.39 7.25 -22.16
N GLU A 51 21.15 8.35 -22.26
CA GLU A 51 22.25 8.49 -23.23
C GLU A 51 23.31 7.40 -23.05
N GLN A 52 23.49 6.90 -21.81
CA GLN A 52 24.44 5.84 -21.50
C GLN A 52 24.11 4.51 -22.17
N ILE A 53 22.83 4.26 -22.47
CA ILE A 53 22.36 3.01 -23.08
C ILE A 53 21.85 3.19 -24.51
N GLN A 54 21.96 4.39 -25.10
CA GLN A 54 21.59 4.65 -26.50
C GLN A 54 22.19 3.67 -27.52
N PRO A 55 23.46 3.21 -27.40
CA PRO A 55 24.01 2.19 -28.32
C PRO A 55 23.24 0.85 -28.32
N TYR A 56 22.44 0.60 -27.29
CA TYR A 56 21.65 -0.61 -27.09
C TYR A 56 20.17 -0.42 -27.43
N PHE A 57 19.76 0.78 -27.85
CA PHE A 57 18.40 1.04 -28.30
C PHE A 57 18.00 0.06 -29.41
N ALA A 58 16.82 -0.52 -29.27
CA ALA A 58 16.26 -1.49 -30.21
C ALA A 58 15.18 -0.83 -31.07
N HIS A 59 14.11 -0.36 -30.43
CA HIS A 59 12.99 0.33 -31.10
C HIS A 59 12.14 1.09 -30.10
N GLU A 60 11.26 1.93 -30.64
CA GLU A 60 10.22 2.65 -29.91
C GLU A 60 8.87 2.00 -30.22
N GLU A 61 8.00 1.94 -29.22
CA GLU A 61 6.64 1.43 -29.32
C GLU A 61 5.67 2.44 -28.72
N VAL A 62 4.53 2.65 -29.40
CA VAL A 62 3.51 3.63 -28.99
C VAL A 62 2.17 2.92 -28.84
N TYR A 63 1.59 2.99 -27.65
CA TYR A 63 0.26 2.47 -27.36
C TYR A 63 -0.74 3.62 -27.40
N HIS A 64 -1.65 3.57 -28.38
CA HIS A 64 -2.69 4.57 -28.55
C HIS A 64 -3.90 4.24 -27.66
N CYS A 65 -4.18 5.09 -26.68
CA CYS A 65 -5.40 5.03 -25.89
C CYS A 65 -6.39 6.07 -26.41
N GLU A 66 -7.51 5.61 -26.95
CA GLU A 66 -8.61 6.46 -27.39
C GLU A 66 -9.71 6.44 -26.33
N ASN A 67 -9.81 7.53 -25.57
CA ASN A 67 -10.76 7.66 -24.47
C ASN A 67 -11.37 9.06 -24.50
N GLY A 68 -12.68 9.16 -24.34
CA GLY A 68 -13.36 10.43 -24.12
C GLY A 68 -14.72 10.23 -23.48
N TYR A 69 -15.19 11.26 -22.79
CA TYR A 69 -16.47 11.24 -22.10
C TYR A 69 -17.16 12.61 -22.24
N GLU A 70 -18.48 12.64 -22.16
CA GLU A 70 -19.22 13.90 -21.99
C GLU A 70 -19.26 14.22 -20.50
N ASP A 71 -18.87 15.45 -20.14
CA ASP A 71 -19.05 15.94 -18.76
C ASP A 71 -20.54 16.21 -18.46
N ASP A 72 -20.83 16.58 -17.20
CA ASP A 72 -22.21 16.84 -16.73
C ASP A 72 -22.89 18.00 -17.48
N GLU A 73 -22.14 18.82 -18.23
CA GLU A 73 -22.63 19.91 -19.07
C GLU A 73 -22.83 19.49 -20.54
N GLY A 74 -22.57 18.22 -20.86
CA GLY A 74 -22.67 17.66 -22.21
C GLY A 74 -21.50 18.04 -23.12
N ILE A 75 -20.37 18.52 -22.55
CA ILE A 75 -19.18 18.86 -23.31
C ILE A 75 -18.30 17.61 -23.40
N TYR A 76 -17.98 17.20 -24.63
CA TYR A 76 -17.08 16.08 -24.87
C TYR A 76 -15.64 16.45 -24.49
N GLN A 77 -15.10 15.76 -23.49
CA GLN A 77 -13.71 15.79 -23.07
C GLN A 77 -12.96 14.62 -23.72
N ASP A 78 -12.06 14.94 -24.65
CA ASP A 78 -11.12 13.98 -25.20
C ASP A 78 -9.95 13.81 -24.23
N CYS A 79 -9.85 12.62 -23.65
CA CYS A 79 -8.79 12.22 -22.72
C CYS A 79 -7.87 11.19 -23.38
N SER A 80 -7.81 11.15 -24.72
CA SER A 80 -6.95 10.24 -25.45
C SER A 80 -5.48 10.58 -25.25
N TYR A 81 -4.67 9.55 -25.12
CA TYR A 81 -3.24 9.68 -24.88
C TYR A 81 -2.46 8.55 -25.56
N ASP A 82 -1.18 8.81 -25.77
CA ASP A 82 -0.22 7.84 -26.25
C ASP A 82 0.74 7.50 -25.11
N ASP A 83 0.85 6.21 -24.78
CA ASP A 83 1.86 5.70 -23.86
C ASP A 83 3.07 5.23 -24.68
N LEU A 84 4.23 5.84 -24.38
CA LEU A 84 5.49 5.60 -25.09
C LEU A 84 6.33 4.56 -24.37
N PHE A 85 6.95 3.65 -25.11
CA PHE A 85 7.89 2.67 -24.57
C PHE A 85 9.17 2.64 -25.40
N TRP A 86 10.32 2.68 -24.73
CA TRP A 86 11.62 2.53 -25.37
C TRP A 86 12.22 1.19 -25.01
N HIS A 87 12.50 0.38 -26.03
CA HIS A 87 13.07 -0.94 -25.88
C HIS A 87 14.58 -0.90 -26.11
N TYR A 88 15.32 -1.59 -25.24
CA TYR A 88 16.77 -1.71 -25.29
C TYR A 88 17.17 -3.18 -25.21
N ARG A 89 18.22 -3.58 -25.92
CA ARG A 89 18.74 -4.95 -25.87
C ARG A 89 19.26 -5.28 -24.47
N CYS A 90 18.90 -6.45 -23.99
CA CYS A 90 19.45 -7.00 -22.75
C CYS A 90 20.89 -7.48 -22.99
N CYS A 91 21.83 -6.92 -22.24
CA CYS A 91 23.21 -7.35 -22.19
C CYS A 91 23.82 -6.96 -20.83
N ARG A 92 25.09 -7.29 -20.63
CA ARG A 92 25.78 -7.00 -19.36
C ARG A 92 25.78 -5.49 -19.05
N GLU A 93 26.05 -4.67 -20.05
CA GLU A 93 26.15 -3.22 -19.90
C GLU A 93 24.81 -2.57 -19.55
N THR A 94 23.72 -3.01 -20.18
CA THR A 94 22.38 -2.49 -19.85
C THR A 94 21.87 -3.03 -18.51
N ALA A 95 22.20 -4.26 -18.13
CA ALA A 95 21.94 -4.77 -16.79
C ALA A 95 22.69 -3.97 -15.72
N ASP A 96 23.98 -3.69 -15.93
CA ASP A 96 24.80 -2.89 -15.02
C ASP A 96 24.28 -1.45 -14.90
N PHE A 97 23.77 -0.88 -16.00
CA PHE A 97 23.05 0.39 -15.99
C PHE A 97 21.80 0.34 -15.09
N LEU A 98 20.89 -0.62 -15.31
CA LEU A 98 19.66 -0.73 -14.51
C LEU A 98 19.98 -0.81 -13.00
N LYS A 99 20.99 -1.62 -12.65
CA LYS A 99 21.47 -1.81 -11.26
C LYS A 99 22.14 -0.57 -10.66
N ALA A 100 22.66 0.34 -11.47
CA ALA A 100 23.31 1.56 -11.04
C ALA A 100 22.33 2.74 -10.92
N THR A 101 21.25 2.73 -11.72
CA THR A 101 20.26 3.80 -11.80
C THR A 101 19.35 3.84 -10.58
N THR A 102 18.88 2.69 -10.09
CA THR A 102 18.08 2.59 -8.85
C THR A 102 18.52 1.39 -8.03
N SER A 103 18.21 1.42 -6.72
CA SER A 103 18.48 0.32 -5.79
C SER A 103 17.28 -0.58 -5.53
N HIS A 104 16.14 -0.35 -6.17
CA HIS A 104 14.91 -1.13 -5.97
C HIS A 104 14.00 -1.09 -7.21
N LEU A 105 13.07 -2.06 -7.32
CA LEU A 105 12.26 -2.27 -8.51
C LEU A 105 11.33 -1.08 -8.80
N PHE A 106 10.60 -0.59 -7.80
CA PHE A 106 9.70 0.56 -7.96
C PHE A 106 10.41 1.91 -7.95
N GLY A 107 11.74 1.93 -8.08
CA GLY A 107 12.48 3.18 -8.22
C GLY A 107 12.39 3.79 -9.62
N TRP A 108 11.90 3.04 -10.61
CA TRP A 108 11.60 3.52 -11.95
C TRP A 108 10.28 4.30 -11.96
N ILE A 109 10.30 5.53 -11.45
CA ILE A 109 9.12 6.36 -11.24
C ILE A 109 9.37 7.80 -11.74
N HIS A 110 8.35 8.37 -12.39
CA HIS A 110 8.36 9.74 -12.91
C HIS A 110 8.16 10.76 -11.77
N PRO A 111 8.75 11.96 -11.86
CA PRO A 111 9.52 12.51 -12.99
C PRO A 111 11.02 12.22 -12.98
N GLU A 112 11.57 11.71 -11.88
CA GLU A 112 13.03 11.56 -11.73
C GLU A 112 13.62 10.55 -12.73
N LEU A 113 12.87 9.50 -13.06
CA LEU A 113 13.22 8.47 -14.03
C LEU A 113 12.06 8.17 -14.99
N PRO A 114 12.31 7.47 -16.11
CA PRO A 114 11.25 6.80 -16.84
C PRO A 114 10.45 5.87 -15.91
N GLU A 115 9.19 5.66 -16.24
CA GLU A 115 8.33 4.76 -15.48
C GLU A 115 8.47 3.32 -15.97
N ASP A 116 7.92 2.39 -15.18
CA ASP A 116 7.58 1.03 -15.58
C ASP A 116 8.68 0.24 -16.33
N LEU A 117 9.43 -0.58 -15.58
CA LEU A 117 10.42 -1.51 -16.13
C LEU A 117 9.76 -2.83 -16.54
N CYS A 118 9.86 -3.17 -17.83
CA CYS A 118 9.39 -4.46 -18.36
C CYS A 118 10.53 -5.23 -19.05
N PHE A 119 10.48 -6.55 -19.02
CA PHE A 119 11.40 -7.44 -19.74
C PHE A 119 10.63 -8.33 -20.69
N TRP A 120 11.17 -8.53 -21.89
CA TRP A 120 10.51 -9.21 -23.01
C TRP A 120 11.42 -10.29 -23.59
N ASP A 121 10.87 -11.45 -23.94
CA ASP A 121 11.61 -12.50 -24.66
C ASP A 121 11.68 -12.22 -26.18
N ASP A 122 12.37 -13.09 -26.91
CA ASP A 122 12.52 -12.99 -28.38
C ASP A 122 11.20 -13.09 -29.14
N ASP A 123 10.17 -13.70 -28.53
CA ASP A 123 8.83 -13.88 -29.11
C ASP A 123 7.89 -12.70 -28.79
N GLY A 124 8.36 -11.71 -28.03
CA GLY A 124 7.59 -10.54 -27.60
C GLY A 124 6.69 -10.80 -26.39
N ASN A 125 6.87 -11.90 -25.65
CA ASN A 125 6.14 -12.14 -24.42
C ASN A 125 6.76 -11.36 -23.25
N CYS A 126 5.91 -10.76 -22.44
CA CYS A 126 6.32 -10.10 -21.20
C CYS A 126 6.77 -11.15 -20.16
N LEU A 127 8.06 -11.13 -19.80
CA LEU A 127 8.63 -11.97 -18.75
C LEU A 127 8.45 -11.36 -17.36
N MET A 128 8.55 -10.03 -17.26
CA MET A 128 8.37 -9.28 -16.03
C MET A 128 7.89 -7.87 -16.36
N HIS A 129 7.03 -7.31 -15.52
CA HIS A 129 6.62 -5.91 -15.60
C HIS A 129 6.54 -5.30 -14.19
N SER A 130 6.75 -3.99 -14.10
CA SER A 130 6.42 -3.18 -12.94
C SER A 130 5.58 -1.98 -13.37
N MET A 131 4.56 -1.65 -12.60
CA MET A 131 3.82 -0.39 -12.62
C MET A 131 4.21 0.37 -11.35
N SER A 132 5.30 1.15 -11.42
CA SER A 132 5.98 1.64 -10.23
C SER A 132 5.14 2.63 -9.42
N HIS A 133 4.34 3.46 -10.08
CA HIS A 133 3.44 4.41 -9.42
C HIS A 133 2.26 3.73 -8.70
N GLU A 134 2.01 2.44 -8.99
CA GLU A 134 0.98 1.64 -8.33
C GLU A 134 1.55 0.59 -7.37
N ASP A 135 2.88 0.48 -7.22
CA ASP A 135 3.56 -0.58 -6.45
C ASP A 135 3.15 -2.02 -6.88
N ILE A 136 2.82 -2.18 -8.17
CA ILE A 136 2.43 -3.46 -8.76
C ILE A 136 3.59 -3.99 -9.61
N ALA A 137 3.94 -5.25 -9.45
CA ALA A 137 4.81 -5.94 -10.38
C ALA A 137 4.39 -7.39 -10.57
N GLY A 138 4.63 -7.90 -11.77
CA GLY A 138 4.30 -9.27 -12.14
C GLY A 138 5.45 -9.92 -12.87
N MET A 139 5.48 -11.23 -12.81
CA MET A 139 6.48 -12.06 -13.46
C MET A 139 5.83 -13.31 -14.04
N ASN A 140 6.14 -13.58 -15.31
CA ASN A 140 5.73 -14.82 -15.96
C ASN A 140 6.64 -15.95 -15.49
N ALA A 141 6.16 -16.68 -14.48
CA ALA A 141 6.86 -17.78 -13.85
C ALA A 141 5.86 -18.86 -13.43
N THR A 142 6.27 -20.11 -13.56
CA THR A 142 5.50 -21.24 -13.02
C THR A 142 5.64 -21.31 -11.50
N PRO A 143 4.75 -22.03 -10.78
CA PRO A 143 4.90 -22.28 -9.34
C PRO A 143 6.26 -22.87 -8.96
N GLU A 144 6.79 -23.79 -9.77
CA GLU A 144 8.09 -24.42 -9.52
C GLU A 144 9.24 -23.43 -9.71
N GLU A 145 9.13 -22.53 -10.69
CA GLU A 145 10.10 -21.46 -10.90
C GLU A 145 10.05 -20.43 -9.77
N ALA A 146 8.85 -20.08 -9.29
CA ALA A 146 8.69 -19.21 -8.14
C ALA A 146 9.31 -19.80 -6.87
N GLU A 147 9.09 -21.09 -6.60
CA GLU A 147 9.69 -21.81 -5.48
C GLU A 147 11.22 -21.88 -5.58
N ARG A 148 11.76 -22.06 -6.80
CA ARG A 148 13.21 -22.03 -7.01
C ARG A 148 13.78 -20.64 -6.71
N LEU A 149 13.15 -19.60 -7.26
CA LEU A 149 13.59 -18.21 -7.08
C LEU A 149 13.47 -17.72 -5.64
N TYR A 150 12.49 -18.24 -4.89
CA TYR A 150 12.35 -18.03 -3.46
C TYR A 150 13.62 -18.37 -2.67
N HIS A 151 14.37 -19.40 -3.11
CA HIS A 151 15.65 -19.79 -2.51
C HIS A 151 16.86 -19.09 -3.13
N GLU A 152 16.85 -18.86 -4.45
CA GLU A 152 17.99 -18.28 -5.18
C GLU A 152 18.15 -16.77 -4.96
N ILE A 153 17.02 -16.06 -4.83
CA ILE A 153 16.96 -14.59 -4.72
C ILE A 153 16.16 -14.18 -3.47
N PRO A 154 16.74 -14.29 -2.26
CA PRO A 154 16.12 -13.78 -1.05
C PRO A 154 15.78 -12.29 -1.19
N GLY A 155 14.52 -11.93 -1.04
CA GLY A 155 14.02 -10.55 -1.21
C GLY A 155 13.12 -10.36 -2.43
N VAL A 156 12.82 -11.40 -3.21
CA VAL A 156 11.80 -11.39 -4.28
C VAL A 156 10.66 -12.32 -3.90
N PHE A 157 9.45 -11.78 -3.65
CA PHE A 157 8.31 -12.56 -3.15
C PHE A 157 7.33 -12.82 -4.26
N LEU A 158 7.38 -14.03 -4.77
CA LEU A 158 6.50 -14.45 -5.84
C LEU A 158 5.32 -15.16 -5.24
N ILE A 159 4.13 -14.63 -5.49
CA ILE A 159 2.89 -15.26 -5.06
C ILE A 159 1.97 -15.48 -6.27
N PRO A 160 1.10 -16.50 -6.22
CA PRO A 160 0.02 -16.64 -7.16
C PRO A 160 -0.83 -15.36 -7.21
N HIS A 161 -1.31 -15.02 -8.40
CA HIS A 161 -2.27 -13.92 -8.57
C HIS A 161 -3.67 -14.42 -8.21
N THR A 162 -3.88 -14.69 -6.91
CA THR A 162 -5.15 -15.16 -6.37
C THR A 162 -5.78 -14.08 -5.49
N PRO A 163 -7.13 -13.95 -5.51
CA PRO A 163 -7.83 -12.95 -4.70
C PRO A 163 -7.76 -13.26 -3.19
N PHE A 164 -7.57 -14.54 -2.84
CA PHE A 164 -7.35 -14.98 -1.48
C PHE A 164 -5.91 -15.43 -1.31
N ARG A 165 -5.27 -14.93 -0.26
CA ARG A 165 -3.92 -15.33 0.16
C ARG A 165 -4.05 -15.96 1.53
N ASP A 166 -3.49 -17.16 1.68
CA ASP A 166 -3.46 -17.82 2.97
C ASP A 166 -2.59 -17.01 3.95
N PRO A 167 -3.16 -16.48 5.06
CA PRO A 167 -2.42 -15.65 6.01
C PRO A 167 -1.20 -16.35 6.61
N LEU A 168 -1.28 -17.67 6.82
CA LEU A 168 -0.16 -18.45 7.35
C LEU A 168 0.98 -18.55 6.34
N GLN A 169 0.65 -18.83 5.07
CA GLN A 169 1.64 -18.77 3.99
C GLN A 169 2.29 -17.37 3.89
N MET A 170 1.51 -16.29 3.96
CA MET A 170 2.04 -14.93 3.91
C MET A 170 2.99 -14.63 5.07
N LEU A 171 2.69 -15.12 6.27
CA LEU A 171 3.58 -15.04 7.43
C LEU A 171 4.90 -15.78 7.18
N GLU A 172 4.86 -17.02 6.68
CA GLU A 172 6.07 -17.80 6.40
C GLU A 172 6.95 -17.16 5.31
N LEU A 173 6.35 -16.68 4.23
CA LEU A 173 7.05 -15.96 3.17
C LEU A 173 7.72 -14.69 3.70
N THR A 174 6.99 -13.90 4.50
CA THR A 174 7.50 -12.69 5.15
C THR A 174 8.68 -13.00 6.07
N ARG A 175 8.59 -14.12 6.81
CA ARG A 175 9.62 -14.60 7.74
C ARG A 175 10.91 -14.97 7.02
N HIS A 176 10.81 -15.81 6.00
CA HIS A 176 11.94 -16.30 5.22
C HIS A 176 12.69 -15.16 4.57
N HIS A 177 11.96 -14.20 4.02
CA HIS A 177 12.57 -13.14 3.25
C HIS A 177 12.88 -11.86 4.01
N ARG A 178 12.58 -11.80 5.31
CA ARG A 178 12.78 -10.60 6.13
C ARG A 178 12.04 -9.37 5.57
N HIS A 179 10.83 -9.58 5.03
CA HIS A 179 10.03 -8.45 4.58
C HIS A 179 9.54 -7.63 5.76
N ASP A 180 9.48 -6.31 5.60
CA ASP A 180 9.03 -5.40 6.65
C ASP A 180 7.54 -5.02 6.55
N GLN A 181 6.80 -5.61 5.60
CA GLN A 181 5.35 -5.45 5.48
C GLN A 181 4.66 -6.82 5.47
N LEU A 182 3.48 -6.90 6.07
CA LEU A 182 2.67 -8.11 6.11
C LEU A 182 1.19 -7.72 6.04
N GLU A 183 0.46 -8.40 5.17
CA GLU A 183 -0.98 -8.29 5.01
C GLU A 183 -1.60 -9.66 5.33
N LEU A 184 -2.50 -9.69 6.31
CA LEU A 184 -3.22 -10.88 6.74
C LEU A 184 -4.70 -10.69 6.42
N MET A 185 -5.27 -11.56 5.60
CA MET A 185 -6.67 -11.43 5.17
C MET A 185 -7.41 -12.76 5.18
N GLY A 186 -8.62 -12.74 5.72
CA GLY A 186 -9.54 -13.87 5.65
C GLY A 186 -9.20 -14.99 6.65
N PRO A 187 -9.73 -16.20 6.41
CA PRO A 187 -9.61 -17.32 7.35
C PRO A 187 -8.14 -17.64 7.66
N GLY A 188 -7.78 -17.66 8.94
CA GLY A 188 -6.41 -17.91 9.40
C GLY A 188 -5.61 -16.65 9.76
N ALA A 189 -6.13 -15.45 9.51
CA ALA A 189 -5.46 -14.21 9.92
C ALA A 189 -5.30 -14.14 11.44
N ALA A 190 -6.31 -14.58 12.21
CA ALA A 190 -6.20 -14.77 13.65
C ALA A 190 -5.00 -15.65 14.06
N GLU A 191 -4.84 -16.82 13.44
CA GLU A 191 -3.75 -17.76 13.74
C GLU A 191 -2.38 -17.20 13.35
N ALA A 192 -2.29 -16.53 12.18
CA ALA A 192 -1.07 -15.87 11.77
C ALA A 192 -0.72 -14.70 12.72
N LEU A 193 -1.71 -13.97 13.22
CA LEU A 193 -1.49 -12.84 14.13
C LEU A 193 -0.96 -13.29 15.50
N GLU A 194 -1.31 -14.47 15.98
CA GLU A 194 -0.74 -15.09 17.20
C GLU A 194 0.77 -15.36 17.08
N ARG A 195 1.31 -15.42 15.86
CA ARG A 195 2.71 -15.73 15.55
C ARG A 195 3.48 -14.54 15.00
N VAL A 196 2.89 -13.35 15.01
CA VAL A 196 3.50 -12.16 14.38
C VAL A 196 4.76 -11.68 15.12
N ASP A 197 4.94 -12.09 16.37
CA ASP A 197 6.14 -11.87 17.17
C ASP A 197 7.38 -12.60 16.62
N GLU A 198 7.19 -13.63 15.77
CA GLU A 198 8.26 -14.26 14.98
C GLU A 198 8.91 -13.29 13.96
N LEU A 199 8.29 -12.11 13.73
CA LEU A 199 8.69 -11.08 12.78
C LEU A 199 9.11 -9.76 13.46
N PRO A 200 10.12 -9.74 14.35
CA PRO A 200 10.47 -8.56 15.16
C PRO A 200 11.00 -7.36 14.34
N TRP A 201 11.26 -7.54 13.03
CA TRP A 201 11.69 -6.49 12.11
C TRP A 201 10.54 -5.79 11.39
N LEU A 202 9.30 -6.30 11.51
CA LEU A 202 8.14 -5.81 10.79
C LEU A 202 7.88 -4.32 11.09
N ARG A 203 7.52 -3.56 10.04
CA ARG A 203 7.26 -2.12 10.10
C ARG A 203 5.82 -1.78 9.74
N THR A 204 5.19 -2.56 8.88
CA THR A 204 3.80 -2.38 8.46
C THR A 204 3.07 -3.69 8.64
N LEU A 205 1.94 -3.65 9.34
CA LEU A 205 1.03 -4.78 9.47
C LEU A 205 -0.38 -4.32 9.13
N GLU A 206 -1.02 -5.07 8.24
CA GLU A 206 -2.40 -4.89 7.85
C GLU A 206 -3.17 -6.19 8.11
N VAL A 207 -4.28 -6.10 8.83
CA VAL A 207 -5.10 -7.25 9.21
C VAL A 207 -6.54 -6.98 8.81
N HIS A 208 -7.08 -7.85 7.96
CA HIS A 208 -8.49 -7.90 7.57
C HIS A 208 -9.10 -9.20 8.05
N ASP A 209 -9.94 -9.13 9.07
CA ASP A 209 -10.57 -10.33 9.61
C ASP A 209 -12.02 -10.04 10.01
N GLU A 210 -12.93 -10.90 9.57
CA GLU A 210 -14.37 -10.75 9.85
C GLU A 210 -14.81 -11.41 11.17
N THR A 211 -13.92 -12.18 11.79
CA THR A 211 -14.19 -13.05 12.95
C THR A 211 -13.32 -12.72 14.17
N LEU A 212 -12.22 -12.01 13.98
CA LEU A 212 -11.30 -11.65 15.05
C LEU A 212 -11.89 -10.55 15.94
N GLU A 213 -12.19 -10.94 17.18
CA GLU A 213 -12.75 -10.03 18.18
C GLU A 213 -11.72 -9.51 19.19
N TYR A 214 -10.54 -10.15 19.27
CA TYR A 214 -9.48 -9.83 20.24
C TYR A 214 -8.12 -9.82 19.55
N LEU A 215 -7.26 -8.88 19.95
CA LEU A 215 -5.88 -8.83 19.48
C LEU A 215 -4.98 -9.67 20.39
N PRO A 216 -4.12 -10.54 19.84
CA PRO A 216 -3.20 -11.35 20.63
C PRO A 216 -2.05 -10.53 21.19
N ASP A 217 -1.48 -10.97 22.32
CA ASP A 217 -0.35 -10.30 22.97
C ASP A 217 0.89 -10.24 22.05
N ALA A 218 1.08 -11.26 21.19
CA ALA A 218 2.16 -11.35 20.22
C ALA A 218 2.27 -10.10 19.32
N LEU A 219 1.14 -9.50 18.94
CA LEU A 219 1.10 -8.25 18.15
C LEU A 219 1.88 -7.12 18.83
N PHE A 220 1.79 -7.03 20.15
CA PHE A 220 2.37 -5.94 20.91
C PHE A 220 3.85 -6.12 21.23
N GLU A 221 4.43 -7.29 20.92
CA GLU A 221 5.87 -7.55 21.01
C GLU A 221 6.65 -7.04 19.79
N VAL A 222 5.96 -6.69 18.71
CA VAL A 222 6.57 -6.18 17.47
C VAL A 222 6.90 -4.69 17.59
N GLU A 223 7.82 -4.33 18.50
CA GLU A 223 8.09 -2.94 18.88
C GLU A 223 8.56 -2.03 17.73
N ARG A 224 9.06 -2.61 16.63
CA ARG A 224 9.55 -1.84 15.46
C ARG A 224 8.43 -1.37 14.53
N LEU A 225 7.19 -1.80 14.79
CA LEU A 225 6.03 -1.46 13.97
C LEU A 225 5.84 0.06 13.88
N ARG A 226 5.59 0.53 12.67
CA ARG A 226 5.41 1.95 12.31
C ARG A 226 4.02 2.24 11.79
N SER A 227 3.38 1.26 11.15
CA SER A 227 2.01 1.36 10.66
C SER A 227 1.26 0.08 11.05
N LEU A 228 0.08 0.26 11.65
CA LEU A 228 -0.82 -0.83 12.01
C LEU A 228 -2.21 -0.48 11.47
N ILE A 229 -2.75 -1.34 10.60
CA ILE A 229 -4.08 -1.21 10.03
C ILE A 229 -4.88 -2.44 10.45
N LEU A 230 -5.99 -2.22 11.16
CA LEU A 230 -6.87 -3.26 11.68
C LEU A 230 -8.27 -3.04 11.13
N CYS A 231 -8.68 -3.88 10.19
CA CYS A 231 -10.03 -3.91 9.63
C CYS A 231 -10.76 -5.13 10.20
N MET A 232 -11.56 -4.91 11.24
CA MET A 232 -12.19 -5.96 12.03
C MET A 232 -13.67 -5.71 12.24
N ARG A 233 -14.48 -6.73 11.97
CA ARG A 233 -15.95 -6.61 12.00
C ARG A 233 -16.54 -6.33 13.39
N ASN A 234 -15.87 -6.70 14.47
CA ASN A 234 -16.35 -6.40 15.81
C ASN A 234 -15.24 -6.51 16.87
N LEU A 235 -14.16 -5.73 16.69
CA LEU A 235 -13.09 -5.68 17.68
C LEU A 235 -13.67 -5.27 19.05
N ASN A 236 -13.50 -6.12 20.07
CA ASN A 236 -14.07 -5.89 21.39
C ASN A 236 -13.34 -4.80 22.17
N SER A 237 -12.01 -4.84 22.15
CA SER A 237 -11.17 -3.87 22.85
C SER A 237 -9.76 -3.85 22.27
N ILE A 238 -9.04 -2.76 22.53
CA ILE A 238 -7.60 -2.70 22.29
C ILE A 238 -6.90 -2.96 23.64
N PRO A 239 -6.08 -4.01 23.76
CA PRO A 239 -5.34 -4.29 24.98
C PRO A 239 -4.34 -3.17 25.35
N ALA A 240 -4.02 -3.05 26.65
CA ALA A 240 -3.01 -2.14 27.18
C ALA A 240 -1.61 -2.34 26.55
N GLY A 241 -1.35 -3.53 25.97
CA GLY A 241 -0.15 -3.84 25.20
C GLY A 241 0.14 -2.84 24.07
N ILE A 242 -0.87 -2.12 23.55
CA ILE A 242 -0.69 -1.08 22.53
C ILE A 242 0.41 -0.06 22.91
N GLY A 243 0.57 0.25 24.20
CA GLY A 243 1.60 1.17 24.69
C GLY A 243 3.05 0.70 24.45
N ARG A 244 3.26 -0.59 24.17
CA ARG A 244 4.57 -1.17 23.81
C ARG A 244 5.01 -0.77 22.39
N LEU A 245 4.07 -0.46 21.49
CA LEU A 245 4.34 -0.08 20.09
C LEU A 245 4.85 1.36 19.95
N ARG A 246 5.92 1.71 20.67
CA ARG A 246 6.45 3.08 20.80
C ARG A 246 6.97 3.69 19.50
N ASN A 247 7.18 2.87 18.47
CA ASN A 247 7.60 3.30 17.13
C ASN A 247 6.43 3.62 16.18
N LEU A 248 5.20 3.35 16.60
CA LEU A 248 4.01 3.52 15.77
C LEU A 248 3.86 4.98 15.34
N ARG A 249 3.62 5.18 14.05
CA ARG A 249 3.45 6.48 13.38
C ARG A 249 2.05 6.62 12.79
N GLY A 250 1.49 5.52 12.30
CA GLY A 250 0.11 5.39 11.84
C GLY A 250 -0.59 4.26 12.58
N LEU A 251 -1.80 4.51 13.06
CA LEU A 251 -2.71 3.50 13.58
C LEU A 251 -4.07 3.71 12.92
N GLU A 252 -4.58 2.68 12.28
CA GLU A 252 -5.91 2.66 11.69
C GLU A 252 -6.70 1.47 12.25
N ILE A 253 -7.91 1.76 12.71
CA ILE A 253 -8.85 0.76 13.22
C ILE A 253 -10.20 1.06 12.59
N SER A 254 -10.72 0.11 11.84
CA SER A 254 -12.03 0.23 11.22
C SER A 254 -12.81 -1.07 11.26
N ASN A 255 -14.13 -0.94 11.23
CA ASN A 255 -15.05 -2.06 11.11
C ASN A 255 -15.63 -2.20 9.71
N VAL A 256 -15.53 -1.13 8.91
CA VAL A 256 -15.85 -1.25 7.50
C VAL A 256 -14.64 -1.85 6.78
N PRO A 257 -14.88 -2.70 5.77
CA PRO A 257 -13.80 -3.06 4.86
C PRO A 257 -13.26 -1.77 4.25
N LEU A 258 -11.96 -1.74 3.94
CA LEU A 258 -11.38 -0.68 3.13
C LEU A 258 -12.19 -0.63 1.84
N LEU A 259 -13.09 0.36 1.71
CA LEU A 259 -13.76 0.59 0.45
C LEU A 259 -12.71 0.98 -0.59
N PRO A 260 -12.99 0.75 -1.88
CA PRO A 260 -11.98 0.77 -2.95
C PRO A 260 -11.21 2.10 -3.13
N ASP A 261 -11.61 3.18 -2.47
CA ASP A 261 -11.11 4.52 -2.77
C ASP A 261 -10.19 5.15 -1.70
N GLY A 262 -9.88 4.46 -0.60
CA GLY A 262 -9.21 5.09 0.56
C GLY A 262 -7.84 4.55 0.97
N VAL A 263 -7.62 3.24 0.84
CA VAL A 263 -6.34 2.60 1.16
C VAL A 263 -6.10 1.55 0.09
N ARG A 264 -5.30 1.94 -0.91
CA ARG A 264 -4.74 1.03 -1.91
C ARG A 264 -3.77 0.05 -1.21
N SER A 265 -4.28 -0.97 -0.52
CA SER A 265 -3.68 -2.29 -0.71
C SER A 265 -4.19 -2.75 -2.08
N HIS A 266 -3.47 -2.34 -3.12
CA HIS A 266 -3.71 -2.57 -4.56
C HIS A 266 -3.64 -4.07 -4.95
N LYS A 267 -3.83 -4.95 -3.98
CA LYS A 267 -3.46 -6.35 -3.99
C LYS A 267 -4.59 -7.27 -3.49
N SER A 268 -5.71 -6.73 -3.02
CA SER A 268 -6.88 -7.53 -2.62
C SER A 268 -8.15 -7.01 -3.27
N THR A 269 -8.88 -7.90 -3.93
CA THR A 269 -10.10 -7.56 -4.68
C THR A 269 -11.35 -7.79 -3.82
N GLY A 270 -12.05 -6.71 -3.51
CA GLY A 270 -13.51 -6.69 -3.34
C GLY A 270 -14.07 -6.93 -1.94
N CYS A 271 -15.10 -6.14 -1.60
CA CYS A 271 -15.96 -6.37 -0.44
C CYS A 271 -16.73 -7.70 -0.61
N PRO A 272 -16.81 -8.57 0.42
CA PRO A 272 -17.53 -9.84 0.31
C PRO A 272 -19.00 -9.61 -0.05
N PRO A 273 -19.59 -10.40 -0.97
CA PRO A 273 -20.96 -10.22 -1.46
C PRO A 273 -22.06 -10.35 -0.39
N ALA A 274 -21.73 -10.80 0.83
CA ALA A 274 -22.63 -10.94 1.97
C ALA A 274 -22.35 -9.93 3.10
N TRP A 275 -21.47 -8.94 2.88
CA TRP A 275 -21.16 -7.96 3.91
C TRP A 275 -22.38 -7.10 4.24
N LYS A 276 -22.68 -7.00 5.54
CA LYS A 276 -23.76 -6.17 6.07
C LYS A 276 -23.20 -5.29 7.16
N LEU A 277 -23.50 -4.01 7.05
CA LEU A 277 -23.16 -2.99 8.03
C LEU A 277 -23.81 -3.35 9.38
N ILE A 278 -23.00 -3.47 10.43
CA ILE A 278 -23.49 -3.59 11.80
C ILE A 278 -23.77 -2.16 12.31
N PRO A 279 -24.96 -1.86 12.85
CA PRO A 279 -25.23 -0.56 13.45
C PRO A 279 -24.20 -0.20 14.52
N LYS A 280 -23.73 1.05 14.53
CA LYS A 280 -22.66 1.54 15.41
C LYS A 280 -22.95 1.25 16.90
N GLU A 281 -24.22 1.24 17.28
CA GLU A 281 -24.69 1.02 18.66
C GLU A 281 -24.47 -0.43 19.13
N GLN A 282 -24.34 -1.37 18.18
CA GLN A 282 -24.11 -2.79 18.42
C GLN A 282 -22.61 -3.15 18.42
N LEU A 283 -21.74 -2.22 18.06
CA LEU A 283 -20.29 -2.45 18.04
C LEU A 283 -19.68 -2.42 19.45
N ALA A 284 -18.65 -3.22 19.63
CA ALA A 284 -18.07 -3.48 20.95
C ALA A 284 -16.97 -2.50 21.38
N LEU A 285 -16.22 -1.88 20.44
CA LEU A 285 -15.12 -0.96 20.76
C LEU A 285 -15.64 0.39 21.28
N ARG A 286 -15.92 0.47 22.59
CA ARG A 286 -16.52 1.67 23.22
C ARG A 286 -15.50 2.71 23.70
N SER A 287 -14.29 2.29 24.04
CA SER A 287 -13.23 3.17 24.54
C SER A 287 -11.85 2.65 24.14
N LEU A 288 -10.84 3.52 24.26
CA LEU A 288 -9.43 3.19 24.07
C LEU A 288 -8.74 3.01 25.44
N PRO A 289 -7.73 2.14 25.54
CA PRO A 289 -6.95 2.01 26.78
C PRO A 289 -6.14 3.31 27.04
N PRO A 290 -5.93 3.70 28.31
CA PRO A 290 -5.05 4.83 28.69
C PRO A 290 -3.66 4.77 28.06
N GLU A 291 -3.14 3.56 27.83
CA GLU A 291 -1.83 3.29 27.23
C GLU A 291 -1.71 3.82 25.80
N ILE A 292 -2.81 4.17 25.12
CA ILE A 292 -2.75 4.88 23.84
C ILE A 292 -1.90 6.16 23.93
N GLY A 293 -1.94 6.84 25.09
CA GLY A 293 -1.14 8.04 25.36
C GLY A 293 0.37 7.79 25.34
N GLN A 294 0.83 6.54 25.41
CA GLN A 294 2.24 6.17 25.35
C GLN A 294 2.81 6.20 23.92
N LEU A 295 1.96 6.27 22.89
CA LEU A 295 2.35 6.31 21.48
C LEU A 295 2.90 7.68 21.06
N LYS A 296 3.99 8.13 21.70
CA LYS A 296 4.54 9.48 21.52
C LYS A 296 5.05 9.76 20.09
N ARG A 297 5.21 8.74 19.23
CA ARG A 297 5.63 8.89 17.82
C ARG A 297 4.47 8.90 16.83
N LEU A 298 3.23 8.67 17.30
CA LEU A 298 2.04 8.62 16.46
C LEU A 298 1.81 9.98 15.81
N ARG A 299 1.50 9.97 14.50
CA ARG A 299 1.29 11.15 13.66
C ARG A 299 -0.09 11.12 13.00
N SER A 300 -0.57 9.93 12.65
CA SER A 300 -1.90 9.70 12.13
C SER A 300 -2.61 8.65 12.99
N LEU A 301 -3.84 8.95 13.38
CA LEU A 301 -4.73 8.03 14.06
C LEU A 301 -6.09 8.07 13.38
N SER A 302 -6.55 6.92 12.90
CA SER A 302 -7.89 6.74 12.35
C SER A 302 -8.59 5.65 13.15
N ILE A 303 -9.72 5.99 13.77
CA ILE A 303 -10.62 5.04 14.39
C ILE A 303 -11.99 5.35 13.81
N HIS A 304 -12.41 4.60 12.81
CA HIS A 304 -13.57 4.94 11.99
C HIS A 304 -14.59 3.80 12.01
N TYR A 305 -15.86 4.15 12.25
CA TYR A 305 -16.95 3.19 12.30
C TYR A 305 -16.72 2.07 13.34
N THR A 306 -16.39 2.40 14.60
CA THR A 306 -16.10 1.36 15.63
C THR A 306 -17.06 1.38 16.83
N GLY A 307 -17.96 2.36 16.89
CA GLY A 307 -18.86 2.55 18.03
C GLY A 307 -18.22 3.24 19.23
N LEU A 308 -17.04 3.85 19.04
CA LEU A 308 -16.29 4.55 20.08
C LEU A 308 -17.11 5.67 20.73
N ARG A 309 -17.10 5.75 22.06
CA ARG A 309 -17.94 6.71 22.84
C ARG A 309 -17.14 7.75 23.59
N GLU A 310 -15.92 7.42 23.99
CA GLU A 310 -15.08 8.29 24.80
C GLU A 310 -13.60 8.12 24.46
N LEU A 311 -12.83 9.18 24.72
CA LEU A 311 -11.38 9.17 24.65
C LEU A 311 -10.81 9.20 26.08
N PRO A 312 -9.78 8.41 26.40
CA PRO A 312 -9.12 8.48 27.71
C PRO A 312 -8.44 9.84 27.90
N ALA A 313 -8.23 10.26 29.15
CA ALA A 313 -7.57 11.55 29.45
C ALA A 313 -6.13 11.61 28.88
N GLU A 314 -5.46 10.45 28.85
CA GLU A 314 -4.13 10.23 28.29
C GLU A 314 -4.08 10.42 26.77
N PHE A 315 -5.22 10.58 26.09
CA PHE A 315 -5.24 10.91 24.67
C PHE A 315 -4.58 12.26 24.37
N ALA A 316 -4.68 13.23 25.29
CA ALA A 316 -3.98 14.53 25.22
C ALA A 316 -2.45 14.39 25.15
N ASP A 317 -1.95 13.22 25.52
CA ASP A 317 -0.55 12.91 25.68
C ASP A 317 0.12 12.47 24.35
N LEU A 318 -0.68 12.32 23.28
CA LEU A 318 -0.27 12.09 21.89
C LEU A 318 0.30 13.36 21.23
N ARG A 319 1.39 13.90 21.80
CA ARG A 319 1.97 15.23 21.44
C ARG A 319 2.47 15.38 19.99
N ASN A 320 2.58 14.29 19.23
CA ASN A 320 3.02 14.31 17.83
C ASN A 320 1.90 14.03 16.82
N LEU A 321 0.67 13.81 17.28
CA LEU A 321 -0.47 13.57 16.42
C LEU A 321 -0.75 14.80 15.57
N ARG A 322 -0.99 14.59 14.28
CA ARG A 322 -1.23 15.64 13.27
C ARG A 322 -2.60 15.47 12.63
N THR A 323 -2.96 14.22 12.34
CA THR A 323 -4.21 13.85 11.71
C THR A 323 -4.95 12.90 12.63
N LEU A 324 -6.21 13.24 12.91
CA LEU A 324 -7.12 12.44 13.72
C LEU A 324 -8.43 12.25 12.98
N ASN A 325 -8.80 11.00 12.71
CA ASN A 325 -10.11 10.63 12.22
C ASN A 325 -10.84 9.78 13.26
N LEU A 326 -11.96 10.29 13.74
CA LEU A 326 -12.92 9.66 14.65
C LEU A 326 -14.33 9.65 14.04
N SER A 327 -14.46 9.90 12.74
CA SER A 327 -15.75 9.94 12.06
C SER A 327 -16.50 8.63 12.19
N ASP A 328 -17.82 8.72 12.19
CA ASP A 328 -18.72 7.57 12.24
C ASP A 328 -18.63 6.74 13.53
N ASN A 329 -18.27 7.37 14.64
CA ASN A 329 -18.41 6.77 15.98
C ASN A 329 -19.61 7.37 16.74
N LEU A 330 -19.70 7.07 18.04
CA LEU A 330 -20.78 7.49 18.94
C LEU A 330 -20.21 8.34 20.09
N LEU A 331 -19.28 9.25 19.79
CA LEU A 331 -18.60 10.08 20.79
C LEU A 331 -19.63 10.89 21.58
N ILE A 332 -19.59 10.77 22.92
CA ILE A 332 -20.48 11.51 23.82
C ILE A 332 -20.19 13.01 23.76
N ASP A 333 -18.90 13.35 23.70
CA ASP A 333 -18.44 14.71 23.44
C ASP A 333 -17.93 14.78 22.00
N GLU A 334 -18.75 15.35 21.12
CA GLU A 334 -18.39 15.57 19.71
C GLU A 334 -17.21 16.55 19.56
N ARG A 335 -16.95 17.38 20.58
CA ARG A 335 -15.84 18.33 20.60
C ARG A 335 -14.97 18.25 21.86
N PRO A 336 -14.24 17.14 22.07
CA PRO A 336 -13.48 16.92 23.31
C PRO A 336 -12.49 18.06 23.56
N GLU A 337 -12.65 18.76 24.69
CA GLU A 337 -11.79 19.89 25.06
C GLU A 337 -10.30 19.50 25.06
N LEU A 338 -9.98 18.25 25.37
CA LEU A 338 -8.63 17.69 25.36
C LEU A 338 -7.94 17.85 23.98
N LEU A 339 -8.68 17.81 22.87
CA LEU A 339 -8.11 17.97 21.52
C LEU A 339 -7.54 19.37 21.30
N ARG A 340 -8.10 20.39 21.97
CA ARG A 340 -7.60 21.78 21.92
C ARG A 340 -6.22 21.92 22.56
N SER A 341 -5.86 21.02 23.48
CA SER A 341 -4.57 21.03 24.17
C SER A 341 -3.44 20.38 23.35
N MET A 342 -3.75 19.77 22.20
CA MET A 342 -2.79 18.99 21.40
C MET A 342 -2.00 19.90 20.45
N PRO A 343 -0.68 20.07 20.64
CA PRO A 343 0.08 21.18 20.02
C PRO A 343 0.38 21.00 18.52
N LYS A 344 0.25 19.79 17.98
CA LYS A 344 0.61 19.47 16.59
C LYS A 344 -0.57 19.00 15.74
N LEU A 345 -1.76 18.96 16.33
CA LEU A 345 -2.97 18.51 15.67
C LEU A 345 -3.37 19.55 14.62
N LYS A 346 -3.54 19.11 13.37
CA LYS A 346 -3.84 19.98 12.21
C LYS A 346 -5.18 19.65 11.58
N SER A 347 -5.50 18.37 11.52
CA SER A 347 -6.70 17.87 10.84
C SER A 347 -7.42 16.93 11.78
N VAL A 348 -8.68 17.27 12.07
CA VAL A 348 -9.55 16.47 12.91
C VAL A 348 -10.83 16.21 12.14
N TYR A 349 -11.26 14.97 12.10
CA TYR A 349 -12.52 14.54 11.51
C TYR A 349 -13.29 13.82 12.61
N THR A 350 -14.42 14.37 13.04
CA THR A 350 -15.30 13.74 14.04
C THR A 350 -16.73 13.55 13.54
N VAL A 351 -17.12 14.14 12.40
CA VAL A 351 -18.50 14.19 11.92
C VAL A 351 -18.63 13.77 10.45
N ARG A 352 -19.52 12.79 10.22
CA ARG A 352 -20.53 12.73 9.13
C ARG A 352 -21.63 11.73 9.54
N ASP A 353 -22.56 12.13 10.41
CA ASP A 353 -23.74 11.31 10.69
C ASP A 353 -24.87 11.64 9.70
N SER A 354 -24.86 11.00 8.53
CA SER A 354 -25.96 11.07 7.55
C SER A 354 -26.97 9.93 7.68
N GLY A 355 -26.83 9.04 8.68
CA GLY A 355 -27.61 7.79 8.75
C GLY A 355 -27.31 6.79 7.60
N ILE A 356 -26.38 7.13 6.72
CA ILE A 356 -25.86 6.34 5.58
C ILE A 356 -24.33 6.50 5.59
N TYR A 357 -23.60 5.43 5.28
CA TYR A 357 -22.15 5.45 5.09
C TYR A 357 -21.76 6.55 4.09
N SER A 358 -20.92 7.50 4.49
CA SER A 358 -20.69 8.74 3.73
C SER A 358 -19.28 8.88 3.13
N GLY A 359 -18.46 7.84 3.23
CA GLY A 359 -17.09 7.80 2.69
C GLY A 359 -16.11 8.80 3.35
N PRO A 360 -14.83 8.78 2.96
CA PRO A 360 -13.79 9.63 3.52
C PRO A 360 -13.82 11.01 2.86
N TYR A 361 -14.83 11.84 3.14
CA TYR A 361 -14.81 13.23 2.69
C TYR A 361 -15.09 14.22 3.83
N SER A 362 -14.41 15.35 3.71
CA SER A 362 -14.14 16.38 4.69
C SER A 362 -15.38 17.07 5.28
N SER A 363 -15.31 17.34 6.58
CA SER A 363 -15.69 18.63 7.16
C SER A 363 -14.53 19.09 8.06
N HIS A 364 -14.10 20.35 7.94
CA HIS A 364 -13.03 20.92 8.77
C HIS A 364 -13.58 21.22 10.16
N TYR A 365 -12.95 20.59 11.18
CA TYR A 365 -13.35 20.71 12.59
C TYR A 365 -13.04 22.09 13.22
N PHE A 366 -12.17 22.89 12.60
CA PHE A 366 -11.74 24.19 13.11
C PHE A 366 -12.31 25.40 12.37
N ASP A 367 -13.28 25.20 11.47
CA ASP A 367 -14.04 26.30 10.85
C ASP A 367 -15.31 26.64 11.65
#